data_AF-A0A5K3FXY4-F1
#
_entry.id   AF-A0A5K3FXY4-F1
#
_cell.length_a   1.000
_cell.length_b   1.000
_cell.length_c   1.000
_cell.angle_alpha   90.00
_cell.angle_beta   90.00
_cell.angle_gamma   90.00
#
_symmetry.space_group_name_H-M   'P 1'
#
loop_
_entity.id
_entity.type
_entity.pdbx_description
1 polymer ?
#
loop_
_entity_poly.entity_id
_entity_poly.type
_entity_poly.pdbx_seq_one_letter_code
_entity_poly.pdbx_strand_id
1 'polypeptide(L)'
;MSEDYHQMYRGTTLGNTLQESLEEMLDHNLLKPQTAGKIMKKFDQCICTALSTQVKARLNLQGYLNAYRNCDNVWTLVLNNVEIKDGSSTMHVDKMKIVACEGKHSKNSANQGSQKTSTSLSRGGPGPGLHGDTDTSALDDDRSDEDVA
;
A
#
# COMPACT_ATOMS: atom_id res chain seq x y z
N MET A 1 -10.77 -9.57 -21.71
CA MET A 1 -10.67 -9.10 -20.31
C MET A 1 -10.75 -7.59 -20.35
N SER A 2 -11.80 -7.00 -19.78
CA SER A 2 -11.89 -5.55 -19.65
C SER A 2 -10.86 -5.10 -18.60
N GLU A 3 -9.77 -4.52 -19.08
CA GLU A 3 -8.84 -3.76 -18.25
C GLU A 3 -9.56 -2.48 -17.80
N ASP A 4 -10.41 -2.60 -16.78
CA ASP A 4 -11.03 -1.42 -16.17
C ASP A 4 -9.96 -0.70 -15.36
N TYR A 5 -9.48 0.41 -15.93
CA TYR A 5 -8.57 1.37 -15.30
C TYR A 5 -9.29 2.14 -14.20
N HIS A 6 -8.57 2.54 -13.15
CA HIS A 6 -9.15 3.26 -12.02
C HIS A 6 -9.59 4.66 -12.44
N GLN A 7 -10.89 4.94 -12.32
CA GLN A 7 -11.46 6.26 -12.61
C GLN A 7 -11.24 7.27 -11.47
N MET A 8 -10.63 6.84 -10.35
CA MET A 8 -10.38 7.70 -9.19
C MET A 8 -9.55 8.95 -9.56
N TYR A 9 -8.63 8.83 -10.52
CA TYR A 9 -7.78 9.94 -10.94
C TYR A 9 -8.54 11.06 -11.68
N ARG A 10 -9.80 10.83 -12.09
CA ARG A 10 -10.63 11.88 -12.68
C ARG A 10 -10.94 13.00 -11.68
N GLY A 11 -10.98 12.71 -10.38
CA GLY A 11 -11.18 13.71 -9.33
C GLY A 11 -9.91 14.48 -8.92
N THR A 12 -8.78 14.23 -9.58
CA THR A 12 -7.55 15.03 -9.38
C THR A 12 -7.65 16.34 -10.15
N THR A 13 -6.80 17.32 -9.84
CA THR A 13 -6.75 18.60 -10.56
C THR A 13 -6.66 18.39 -12.08
N LEU A 14 -5.76 17.51 -12.54
CA LEU A 14 -5.60 17.22 -13.96
C LEU A 14 -6.88 16.60 -14.58
N GLY A 15 -7.51 15.68 -13.85
CA GLY A 15 -8.75 15.04 -14.30
C GLY A 15 -9.94 16.00 -14.33
N ASN A 16 -10.06 16.90 -13.35
CA ASN A 16 -11.11 17.92 -13.29
C ASN A 16 -10.94 18.94 -14.41
N THR A 17 -9.74 19.49 -14.61
CA THR A 17 -9.49 20.46 -15.69
C THR A 17 -9.75 19.86 -17.08
N LEU A 18 -9.43 18.57 -17.29
CA LEU A 18 -9.79 17.88 -18.52
C LEU A 18 -11.32 17.77 -18.70
N GLN A 19 -12.06 17.43 -17.63
CA GLN A 19 -13.52 17.34 -17.69
C GLN A 19 -14.15 18.70 -17.98
N GLU A 20 -13.70 19.76 -17.32
CA GLU A 20 -14.15 21.14 -17.55
C GLU A 20 -13.91 21.57 -19.01
N SER A 21 -12.73 21.28 -19.56
CA SER A 21 -12.43 21.58 -20.97
C SER A 21 -13.31 20.78 -21.95
N LEU A 22 -13.58 19.51 -21.63
CA LEU A 22 -14.48 18.68 -22.43
C LEU A 22 -15.92 19.16 -22.38
N GLU A 23 -16.38 19.64 -21.23
CA GLU A 23 -17.71 20.22 -21.05
C GLU A 23 -17.88 21.50 -21.88
N GLU A 24 -16.90 22.41 -21.84
CA GLU A 24 -16.91 23.61 -22.68
C GLU A 24 -16.98 23.28 -24.18
N MET A 25 -16.20 22.28 -24.64
CA MET A 25 -16.26 21.82 -26.04
C MET A 25 -17.60 21.17 -26.41
N LEU A 26 -18.29 20.53 -25.47
CA LEU A 26 -19.62 19.98 -25.69
C LEU A 26 -20.66 21.09 -25.80
N ASP A 27 -20.60 22.09 -24.92
CA ASP A 27 -21.50 23.25 -24.93
C ASP A 27 -21.41 24.06 -26.23
N HIS A 28 -20.19 24.19 -26.76
CA HIS A 28 -19.96 24.82 -28.07
C HIS A 28 -20.23 23.90 -29.27
N ASN A 29 -20.75 22.69 -29.06
CA ASN A 29 -21.01 21.68 -30.10
C ASN A 29 -19.76 21.30 -30.93
N LEU A 30 -18.56 21.48 -30.37
CA LEU A 30 -17.29 21.10 -31.01
C LEU A 30 -17.03 19.60 -30.86
N LEU A 31 -17.61 18.96 -29.84
CA LEU A 31 -17.51 17.53 -29.58
C LEU A 31 -18.89 16.88 -29.42
N LYS A 32 -18.96 15.57 -29.68
CA LYS A 32 -20.13 14.74 -29.35
C LYS A 32 -19.90 14.08 -27.98
N PRO A 33 -20.96 13.84 -27.18
CA PRO A 33 -20.84 13.20 -25.87
C PRO A 33 -20.10 11.84 -25.90
N GLN A 34 -20.33 11.06 -26.96
CA GLN A 34 -19.63 9.78 -27.16
C GLN A 34 -18.12 9.93 -27.30
N THR A 35 -17.65 11.02 -27.94
CA THR A 35 -16.22 11.28 -28.12
C THR A 35 -15.58 11.71 -26.81
N ALA A 36 -16.22 12.61 -26.05
CA ALA A 36 -15.76 12.99 -24.72
C ALA A 36 -15.61 11.78 -23.78
N GLY A 37 -16.58 10.86 -23.80
CA GLY A 37 -16.50 9.62 -23.04
C GLY A 37 -15.32 8.73 -23.44
N LYS A 38 -14.96 8.68 -24.74
CA LYS A 38 -13.75 7.96 -25.21
C LYS A 38 -12.47 8.61 -24.73
N ILE A 39 -12.40 9.95 -24.72
CA ILE A 39 -11.25 10.70 -24.22
C ILE A 39 -11.05 10.42 -22.72
N MET A 40 -12.12 10.43 -21.92
CA MET A 40 -12.03 10.13 -20.49
C MET A 40 -11.55 8.69 -20.22
N LYS A 41 -12.03 7.70 -20.99
CA LYS A 41 -11.50 6.33 -20.90
C LYS A 41 -10.02 6.26 -21.25
N LYS A 42 -9.57 7.06 -22.23
CA LYS A 42 -8.16 7.11 -22.62
C LYS A 42 -7.31 7.79 -21.55
N PHE A 43 -7.83 8.83 -20.91
CA PHE A 43 -7.20 9.47 -19.76
C PHE A 43 -6.96 8.46 -18.63
N ASP A 44 -7.97 7.67 -18.24
CA ASP A 44 -7.83 6.66 -17.17
C ASP A 44 -6.67 5.68 -17.46
N GLN A 45 -6.56 5.24 -18.71
CA GLN A 45 -5.46 4.38 -19.16
C GLN A 45 -4.11 5.10 -19.05
N CYS A 46 -4.00 6.29 -19.62
CA CYS A 46 -2.73 7.02 -19.71
C CYS A 46 -2.18 7.38 -18.34
N ILE A 47 -3.02 7.86 -17.41
CA ILE A 47 -2.56 8.27 -16.08
C ILE A 47 -2.09 7.08 -15.24
N CYS A 48 -2.81 5.95 -15.29
CA CYS A 48 -2.39 4.73 -14.58
C CYS A 48 -1.02 4.24 -15.09
N THR A 49 -0.84 4.20 -16.41
CA THR A 49 0.43 3.79 -17.02
C THR A 49 1.56 4.77 -16.68
N ALA A 50 1.33 6.08 -16.79
CA ALA A 50 2.34 7.09 -16.49
C ALA A 50 2.80 7.00 -15.02
N LEU A 51 1.87 6.93 -14.07
CA LEU A 51 2.19 6.80 -12.64
C LEU A 51 2.95 5.49 -12.34
N SER A 52 2.59 4.38 -12.99
CA SER A 52 3.25 3.09 -12.76
C SER A 52 4.66 2.98 -13.37
N THR A 53 4.94 3.69 -14.46
CA THR A 53 6.17 3.48 -15.25
C THR A 53 7.16 4.63 -15.16
N GLN A 54 6.69 5.86 -14.95
CA GLN A 54 7.52 7.05 -15.02
C GLN A 54 7.82 7.63 -13.64
N VAL A 55 6.94 7.45 -12.65
CA VAL A 55 7.11 8.02 -11.30
C VAL A 55 7.91 7.07 -10.42
N LYS A 56 9.06 7.53 -9.93
CA LYS A 56 9.94 6.78 -9.01
C LYS A 56 10.08 7.42 -7.64
N ALA A 57 9.53 8.63 -7.46
CA ALA A 57 9.59 9.37 -6.21
C ALA A 57 8.90 8.58 -5.09
N ARG A 58 9.50 8.62 -3.89
CA ARG A 58 8.96 7.96 -2.70
C ARG A 58 8.82 8.97 -1.58
N LEU A 59 7.61 9.10 -1.07
CA LEU A 59 7.26 9.98 0.04
C LEU A 59 7.15 9.18 1.32
N ASN A 60 7.55 9.76 2.45
CA ASN A 60 7.23 9.26 3.78
C ASN A 60 6.18 10.17 4.42
N LEU A 61 5.10 9.58 4.94
CA LEU A 61 3.99 10.30 5.55
C LEU A 61 3.89 9.92 7.02
N GLN A 62 3.81 10.91 7.89
CA GLN A 62 3.58 10.72 9.33
C GLN A 62 2.49 11.69 9.79
N GLY A 63 1.52 11.21 10.57
CA GLY A 63 0.45 12.06 11.08
C GLY A 63 -0.49 11.28 11.97
N TYR A 64 -1.47 11.97 12.55
CA TYR A 64 -2.45 11.36 13.44
C TYR A 64 -3.67 10.91 12.65
N LEU A 65 -4.00 9.61 12.72
CA LEU A 65 -5.21 9.10 12.10
C LEU A 65 -6.45 9.65 12.82
N ASN A 66 -7.34 10.29 12.07
CA ASN A 66 -8.61 10.82 12.57
C ASN A 66 -9.75 9.83 12.31
N ALA A 67 -9.88 9.39 11.05
CA ALA A 67 -10.91 8.44 10.65
C ALA A 67 -10.40 7.52 9.53
N TYR A 68 -10.93 6.31 9.46
CA TYR A 68 -10.66 5.37 8.38
C TYR A 68 -11.93 4.63 7.94
N ARG A 69 -11.96 4.20 6.69
CA ARG A 69 -13.00 3.35 6.10
C ARG A 69 -12.39 2.44 5.04
N ASN A 70 -12.82 1.19 5.02
CA ASN A 70 -12.61 0.29 3.89
C ASN A 70 -13.97 -0.19 3.39
N CYS A 71 -14.26 0.04 2.12
CA CYS A 71 -15.47 -0.45 1.44
C CYS A 71 -15.10 -0.77 0.00
N ASP A 72 -15.51 -1.93 -0.50
CA ASP A 72 -15.25 -2.36 -1.89
C ASP A 72 -13.78 -2.27 -2.31
N ASN A 73 -12.87 -2.68 -1.42
CA ASN A 73 -11.41 -2.63 -1.62
C ASN A 73 -10.85 -1.21 -1.87
N VAL A 74 -11.59 -0.19 -1.43
CA VAL A 74 -11.16 1.21 -1.40
C VAL A 74 -10.97 1.65 0.04
N TRP A 75 -9.72 1.93 0.39
CA TRP A 75 -9.36 2.55 1.66
C TRP A 75 -9.52 4.06 1.57
N THR A 76 -10.14 4.65 2.59
CA THR A 76 -10.17 6.09 2.81
C THR A 76 -9.64 6.37 4.21
N LEU A 77 -8.55 7.13 4.30
CA LEU A 77 -7.96 7.57 5.56
C LEU A 77 -8.02 9.10 5.63
N VAL A 78 -8.36 9.63 6.79
CA VAL A 78 -8.27 11.06 7.09
C VAL A 78 -7.27 11.22 8.22
N LEU A 79 -6.21 11.99 7.98
CA LEU A 79 -5.14 12.25 8.93
C LEU A 79 -5.14 13.74 9.29
N ASN A 80 -4.73 14.05 10.52
CA ASN A 80 -4.49 15.40 11.01
C ASN A 80 -3.00 15.60 11.33
N ASN A 81 -2.51 16.83 11.22
CA ASN A 81 -1.11 17.23 11.46
C ASN A 81 -0.12 16.31 10.73
N VAL A 82 -0.25 16.25 9.41
CA VAL A 82 0.58 15.38 8.57
C VAL A 82 1.88 16.07 8.22
N GLU A 83 2.98 15.37 8.46
CA GLU A 83 4.31 15.66 7.96
C GLU A 83 4.60 14.77 6.75
N ILE A 84 4.95 15.41 5.63
CA ILE A 84 5.31 14.77 4.37
C ILE A 84 6.80 15.00 4.13
N LYS A 85 7.58 13.92 4.06
CA LYS A 85 9.01 13.96 3.74
C LYS A 85 9.26 13.48 2.32
N ASP A 86 9.94 14.32 1.54
CA ASP A 86 10.43 14.03 0.20
C ASP A 86 11.95 14.24 0.14
N GLY A 87 12.71 13.16 0.34
CA GLY A 87 14.17 13.24 0.49
C GLY A 87 14.57 14.15 1.66
N SER A 88 15.19 15.29 1.34
CA SER A 88 15.60 16.31 2.32
C SER A 88 14.52 17.37 2.60
N SER A 89 13.45 17.43 1.81
CA SER A 89 12.36 18.38 2.03
C SER A 89 11.29 17.82 2.96
N THR A 90 10.77 18.70 3.82
CA THR A 90 9.67 18.39 4.75
C THR A 90 8.56 19.41 4.56
N MET A 91 7.32 18.94 4.48
CA MET A 91 6.12 19.76 4.34
C MET A 91 5.11 19.39 5.42
N HIS A 92 4.38 20.38 5.94
CA HIS A 92 3.32 20.16 6.92
C HIS A 92 1.94 20.48 6.32
N VAL A 93 0.96 19.63 6.65
CA VAL A 93 -0.43 19.73 6.20
C VAL A 93 -1.35 19.46 7.39
N ASP A 94 -2.22 20.41 7.72
CA ASP A 94 -3.12 20.29 8.87
C ASP A 94 -4.07 19.09 8.77
N LYS A 95 -4.54 18.78 7.56
CA LYS A 95 -5.46 17.68 7.30
C LYS A 95 -5.23 17.07 5.91
N MET A 96 -5.08 15.75 5.85
CA MET A 96 -4.88 15.00 4.60
C MET A 96 -5.94 13.90 4.46
N LYS A 97 -6.50 13.75 3.25
CA LYS A 97 -7.35 12.61 2.88
C LYS A 97 -6.57 11.72 1.91
N ILE A 98 -6.42 10.45 2.25
CA ILE A 98 -5.83 9.43 1.39
C ILE A 98 -6.95 8.51 0.93
N VAL A 99 -7.09 8.33 -0.38
CA VAL A 99 -7.96 7.31 -0.97
C VAL A 99 -7.05 6.35 -1.74
N ALA A 100 -7.15 5.06 -1.47
CA ALA A 100 -6.30 4.04 -2.06
C ALA A 100 -7.13 2.85 -2.53
N CYS A 101 -7.00 2.51 -3.80
CA CYS A 101 -7.56 1.28 -4.37
C CYS A 101 -6.52 0.17 -4.30
N GLU A 102 -6.98 -1.08 -4.22
CA GLU A 102 -6.10 -2.25 -4.33
C GLU A 102 -5.36 -2.26 -5.67
N GLY A 103 -4.03 -2.39 -5.62
CA GLY A 103 -3.18 -2.45 -6.79
C GLY A 103 -3.19 -3.84 -7.42
N LYS A 104 -3.68 -3.96 -8.66
CA LYS A 104 -3.77 -5.24 -9.40
C LYS A 104 -2.41 -5.92 -9.68
N HIS A 105 -1.28 -5.24 -9.41
CA HIS A 105 0.09 -5.73 -9.64
C HIS A 105 0.86 -6.12 -8.38
N SER A 106 0.23 -6.09 -7.19
CA SER A 106 0.90 -6.43 -5.93
C SER A 106 0.59 -7.86 -5.48
N LYS A 107 0.83 -8.86 -6.34
CA LYS A 107 0.93 -10.25 -5.87
C LYS A 107 2.32 -10.49 -5.29
N ASN A 108 2.57 -9.94 -4.10
CA ASN A 108 3.60 -10.51 -3.25
C ASN A 108 2.93 -11.61 -2.43
N SER A 109 3.29 -12.86 -2.73
CA SER A 109 2.74 -14.07 -2.16
C SER A 109 2.56 -13.96 -0.65
N ALA A 110 1.31 -14.03 -0.20
CA ALA A 110 0.98 -14.29 1.20
C ALA A 110 1.60 -15.64 1.59
N ASN A 111 2.68 -15.62 2.37
CA ASN A 111 3.13 -16.81 3.05
C ASN A 111 2.13 -17.08 4.18
N GLN A 112 1.28 -18.08 3.95
CA GLN A 112 0.21 -18.48 4.85
C GLN A 112 0.78 -18.83 6.22
N GLY A 113 0.20 -18.22 7.27
CA GLY A 113 0.44 -18.64 8.65
C GLY A 113 0.04 -20.10 8.83
N SER A 114 0.93 -20.88 9.44
CA SER A 114 0.65 -22.24 9.88
C SER A 114 -0.53 -22.24 10.87
N GLN A 115 -1.64 -22.79 10.41
CA GLN A 115 -2.84 -23.04 11.21
C GLN A 115 -2.53 -24.11 12.26
N LYS A 116 -2.74 -23.76 13.54
CA LYS A 116 -2.77 -24.71 14.65
C LYS A 116 -3.95 -25.66 14.44
N THR A 117 -3.69 -26.95 14.27
CA THR A 117 -4.73 -27.99 14.30
C THR A 117 -4.93 -28.49 15.73
N SER A 118 -6.12 -28.25 16.23
CA SER A 118 -6.69 -28.83 17.45
C SER A 118 -7.15 -30.26 17.18
N THR A 119 -6.66 -31.24 17.95
CA THR A 119 -7.22 -32.60 17.99
C THR A 119 -7.46 -33.01 19.44
N SER A 120 -8.68 -33.44 19.74
CA SER A 120 -9.19 -33.80 21.06
C SER A 120 -8.98 -35.28 21.43
N LEU A 121 -8.58 -35.49 22.70
CA LEU A 121 -8.78 -36.61 23.66
C LEU A 121 -8.86 -38.09 23.20
N SER A 122 -8.05 -38.95 23.84
CA SER A 122 -8.54 -40.10 24.65
C SER A 122 -7.48 -40.69 25.60
N ARG A 123 -7.97 -41.30 26.70
CA ARG A 123 -7.32 -41.74 27.96
C ARG A 123 -6.41 -42.98 27.81
N GLY A 124 -5.41 -43.12 28.69
CA GLY A 124 -4.91 -44.45 29.08
C GLY A 124 -3.56 -44.54 29.82
N GLY A 125 -3.58 -44.42 31.16
CA GLY A 125 -2.82 -45.25 32.13
C GLY A 125 -1.27 -45.16 32.25
N PRO A 126 -0.68 -45.64 33.38
CA PRO A 126 0.56 -45.09 33.95
C PRO A 126 1.79 -46.04 33.90
N GLY A 127 3.01 -45.49 34.00
CA GLY A 127 4.22 -46.24 34.35
C GLY A 127 5.55 -45.49 34.12
N PRO A 128 6.64 -45.81 34.85
CA PRO A 128 7.62 -44.84 35.36
C PRO A 128 9.06 -44.99 34.80
N GLY A 129 9.94 -44.02 35.07
CA GLY A 129 11.42 -44.20 35.02
C GLY A 129 12.19 -42.94 34.58
N LEU A 130 12.92 -42.28 35.49
CA LEU A 130 14.40 -42.28 35.62
C LEU A 130 15.09 -41.26 34.66
N HIS A 131 15.57 -40.13 35.19
CA HIS A 131 16.92 -39.89 35.74
C HIS A 131 17.92 -39.39 34.68
N GLY A 132 18.54 -38.23 34.90
CA GLY A 132 19.67 -37.75 34.11
C GLY A 132 19.85 -36.24 34.06
N ASP A 133 20.25 -35.63 35.18
CA ASP A 133 20.99 -34.37 35.17
C ASP A 133 22.39 -34.66 34.63
N THR A 134 22.92 -33.88 33.68
CA THR A 134 24.36 -33.61 33.62
C THR A 134 24.63 -32.22 33.08
N ASP A 135 25.37 -31.52 33.92
CA ASP A 135 25.87 -30.16 33.90
C ASP A 135 27.04 -29.99 32.90
N THR A 136 27.63 -28.79 32.96
CA THR A 136 29.02 -28.42 32.68
C THR A 136 29.40 -27.89 31.28
N SER A 137 29.48 -26.55 31.25
CA SER A 137 30.69 -25.73 31.02
C SER A 137 31.48 -25.87 29.71
N ALA A 138 31.87 -24.74 29.13
CA ALA A 138 33.27 -24.24 29.19
C ALA A 138 33.63 -23.28 28.03
N LEU A 139 34.17 -22.11 28.42
CA LEU A 139 35.33 -21.39 27.84
C LEU A 139 35.15 -20.77 26.44
N ASP A 140 35.18 -19.45 26.24
CA ASP A 140 36.22 -18.41 26.45
C ASP A 140 36.99 -18.08 25.15
N ASP A 141 37.24 -16.78 25.01
CA ASP A 141 38.29 -16.10 24.23
C ASP A 141 38.43 -16.39 22.71
N ASP A 142 38.29 -15.35 21.88
CA ASP A 142 39.47 -14.61 21.45
C ASP A 142 39.11 -13.26 20.82
N ARG A 143 39.88 -12.27 21.25
CA ARG A 143 39.86 -10.87 20.89
C ARG A 143 41.06 -10.66 19.98
N SER A 144 40.85 -10.15 18.77
CA SER A 144 41.94 -9.61 17.95
C SER A 144 41.49 -8.32 17.30
N ASP A 145 41.88 -7.22 17.94
CA ASP A 145 42.19 -5.92 17.33
C ASP A 145 43.37 -6.09 16.35
N GLU A 146 43.37 -5.38 15.21
CA GLU A 146 44.54 -4.65 14.65
C GLU A 146 44.15 -3.99 13.30
N ASP A 147 43.72 -2.73 13.41
CA ASP A 147 44.36 -1.50 12.92
C ASP A 147 45.17 -1.45 11.58
N VAL A 148 45.15 -0.23 11.02
CA VAL A 148 46.13 0.44 10.17
C VAL A 148 45.90 0.56 8.64
N ALA A 149 45.71 1.84 8.29
CA ALA A 149 46.02 2.61 7.06
C ALA A 149 45.06 2.52 5.85
#